data_AF-A0A3P7MTK9-F1
#
_entry.id   AF-A0A3P7MTK9-F1
#
_cell.length_a   1.000
_cell.length_b   1.000
_cell.length_c   1.000
_cell.angle_alpha   90.00
_cell.angle_beta   90.00
_cell.angle_gamma   90.00
#
_symmetry.space_group_name_H-M   'P 1'
#
loop_
_entity.id
_entity.type
_entity.pdbx_description
1 polymer ?
#
loop_
_entity_poly.entity_id
_entity_poly.type
_entity_poly.pdbx_seq_one_letter_code
_entity_poly.pdbx_strand_id
1 'polypeptide(L)'
;MDILVFLFQSRPLTCREIALPTMSSKIAKRLSKVHQLEVPIWKEPDYLCDALNRWLCQLMGTPHGENTITLPSRYSQWAPAQLTCDYIARELDYLRTMISKSKSPVTFCHNDLQEDYDVHEPPYYKIYPENFPEEHQVSDIL
;
A
#
# COMPACT_ATOMS: atom_id res chain seq x y z
N MET A 1 3.12 20.88 12.43
CA MET A 1 3.35 19.62 13.17
C MET A 1 4.42 18.88 12.40
N ASP A 2 5.68 19.09 12.79
CA ASP A 2 6.82 18.49 12.09
C ASP A 2 6.95 17.04 12.54
N ILE A 3 6.68 16.11 11.63
CA ILE A 3 6.93 14.69 11.86
C ILE A 3 8.43 14.49 11.73
N LEU A 4 9.14 14.50 12.87
CA LEU A 4 10.55 14.13 12.92
C LEU A 4 10.65 12.60 12.77
N VAL A 5 11.18 12.12 11.64
CA VAL A 5 11.45 10.70 11.42
C VAL A 5 12.92 10.42 11.73
N PHE A 6 13.21 9.38 12.51
CA PHE A 6 14.57 8.96 12.81
C PHE A 6 15.29 8.48 11.54
N LEU A 7 16.48 9.04 11.27
CA LEU A 7 17.34 8.59 10.17
C LEU A 7 18.17 7.38 10.62
N PHE A 8 18.00 6.27 9.91
CA PHE A 8 18.80 5.06 10.12
C PHE A 8 19.81 4.89 8.98
N GLN A 9 21.04 4.46 9.31
CA GLN A 9 22.00 4.05 8.29
C GLN A 9 21.47 2.81 7.57
N SER A 10 21.06 3.00 6.32
CA SER A 10 20.50 1.95 5.48
C SER A 10 20.69 2.29 4.01
N ARG A 11 20.48 1.30 3.15
CA ARG A 11 20.35 1.49 1.70
C ARG A 11 19.13 0.70 1.20
N PRO A 12 18.46 1.13 0.12
CA PRO A 12 17.46 0.30 -0.52
C PRO A 12 18.13 -0.96 -1.09
N LEU A 13 17.40 -2.07 -1.03
CA LEU A 13 17.71 -3.27 -1.80
C LEU A 13 17.44 -2.98 -3.28
N THR A 14 18.01 -3.80 -4.14
CA THR A 14 17.71 -3.82 -5.57
C THR A 14 16.69 -4.92 -5.88
N CYS A 15 16.02 -4.86 -7.04
CA CYS A 15 15.13 -5.93 -7.49
C CYS A 15 15.81 -7.32 -7.48
N ARG A 16 17.11 -7.36 -7.79
CA ARG A 16 17.89 -8.60 -7.79
C ARG A 16 18.10 -9.13 -6.38
N GLU A 17 18.32 -8.25 -5.41
CA GLU A 17 18.56 -8.63 -4.03
C GLU A 17 17.31 -9.15 -3.35
N ILE A 18 16.13 -8.53 -3.57
CA ILE A 18 14.87 -9.03 -2.99
C ILE A 18 14.51 -10.43 -3.50
N ALA A 19 15.00 -10.81 -4.69
CA ALA A 19 14.82 -12.14 -5.26
C ALA A 19 15.79 -13.19 -4.69
N LEU A 20 16.85 -12.78 -3.97
CA LEU A 20 17.77 -13.72 -3.33
C LEU A 20 17.04 -14.46 -2.20
N PRO A 21 17.11 -15.81 -2.11
CA PRO A 21 16.39 -16.57 -1.08
C PRO A 21 16.69 -16.10 0.34
N THR A 22 17.94 -15.70 0.61
CA THR A 22 18.38 -15.20 1.91
C THR A 22 17.70 -13.88 2.29
N MET A 23 17.52 -12.97 1.33
CA MET A 23 16.84 -11.69 1.55
C MET A 23 15.32 -11.86 1.57
N SER A 24 14.77 -12.63 0.64
CA SER A 24 13.34 -12.98 0.61
C SER A 24 12.89 -13.59 1.94
N SER A 25 13.68 -14.47 2.55
CA SER A 25 13.40 -15.02 3.88
C SER A 25 13.36 -13.95 4.98
N LYS A 26 14.25 -12.96 4.95
CA LYS A 26 14.23 -11.83 5.91
C LYS A 26 13.00 -10.96 5.70
N ILE A 27 12.67 -10.63 4.45
CA ILE A 27 11.49 -9.84 4.09
C ILE A 27 10.21 -10.56 4.57
N ALA A 28 10.08 -11.86 4.29
CA ALA A 28 8.93 -12.65 4.73
C ALA A 28 8.76 -12.67 6.25
N LYS A 29 9.86 -12.76 7.02
CA LYS A 29 9.84 -12.68 8.49
C LYS A 29 9.43 -11.29 9.00
N ARG A 30 9.83 -10.21 8.31
CA ARG A 30 9.39 -8.85 8.66
C ARG A 30 7.90 -8.68 8.34
N LEU A 31 7.48 -9.10 7.14
CA LEU A 31 6.08 -9.03 6.70
C LEU A 31 5.14 -9.82 7.61
N SER A 32 5.54 -11.00 8.08
CA SER A 32 4.71 -11.77 9.02
C SER A 32 4.47 -11.03 10.34
N LYS A 33 5.46 -10.25 10.82
CA LYS A 33 5.28 -9.41 12.01
C LYS A 33 4.31 -8.25 11.73
N VAL A 34 4.41 -7.62 10.56
CA VAL A 34 3.47 -6.57 10.14
C VAL A 34 2.03 -7.10 10.12
N HIS A 35 1.80 -8.28 9.55
CA HIS A 35 0.47 -8.90 9.50
C HIS A 35 -0.12 -9.26 10.87
N GLN A 36 0.71 -9.33 11.91
CA GLN A 36 0.29 -9.63 13.29
C GLN A 36 0.07 -8.37 14.13
N LEU A 37 0.30 -7.17 13.59
CA LEU A 37 0.08 -5.93 14.34
C LEU A 37 -1.42 -5.70 14.58
N GLU A 38 -1.77 -5.45 15.84
CA GLU A 38 -3.10 -4.98 16.23
C GLU A 38 -3.08 -3.45 16.29
N VAL A 39 -3.52 -2.83 15.20
CA VAL A 39 -3.58 -1.37 15.08
C VAL A 39 -5.03 -0.92 15.27
N PRO A 40 -5.32 0.12 16.08
CA PRO A 40 -6.67 0.62 16.32
C PRO A 40 -7.16 1.49 15.13
N ILE A 41 -7.19 0.90 13.94
CA ILE A 41 -7.69 1.50 12.71
C ILE A 41 -8.84 0.66 12.14
N TRP A 42 -9.46 1.17 11.09
CA TRP A 42 -10.49 0.48 10.32
C TRP A 42 -10.01 -0.91 9.87
N LYS A 43 -10.87 -1.93 10.08
CA LYS A 43 -10.51 -3.35 9.91
C LYS A 43 -11.15 -4.01 8.70
N GLU A 44 -12.04 -3.32 7.99
CA GLU A 44 -12.62 -3.87 6.76
C GLU A 44 -11.64 -3.71 5.59
N PRO A 45 -11.57 -4.68 4.66
CA PRO A 45 -10.63 -4.67 3.54
C PRO A 45 -11.15 -3.83 2.35
N ASP A 46 -11.73 -2.66 2.62
CA ASP A 46 -12.29 -1.75 1.62
C ASP A 46 -11.26 -0.77 1.04
N TYR A 47 -10.17 -0.52 1.77
CA TYR A 47 -9.12 0.46 1.43
C TYR A 47 -8.71 0.44 -0.05
N LEU A 48 -8.43 -0.75 -0.62
CA LEU A 48 -7.97 -0.84 -2.01
C LEU A 48 -9.03 -0.31 -3.00
N CYS A 49 -10.28 -0.73 -2.84
CA CYS A 49 -11.35 -0.30 -3.73
C CYS A 49 -11.68 1.18 -3.53
N ASP A 50 -11.66 1.66 -2.29
CA ASP A 50 -11.99 3.05 -1.98
C ASP A 50 -10.89 4.01 -2.44
N ALA A 51 -9.62 3.63 -2.28
CA ALA A 51 -8.48 4.38 -2.81
C ALA A 51 -8.55 4.46 -4.34
N LEU A 52 -8.74 3.33 -5.02
CA LEU A 52 -8.85 3.29 -6.48
C LEU A 52 -10.03 4.11 -7.00
N ASN A 53 -11.20 4.00 -6.37
CA ASN A 53 -12.38 4.78 -6.73
C ASN A 53 -12.13 6.28 -6.55
N ARG A 54 -11.55 6.68 -5.41
CA ARG A 54 -11.20 8.07 -5.14
C ARG A 54 -10.22 8.62 -6.19
N TRP A 55 -9.18 7.87 -6.56
CA TRP A 55 -8.23 8.28 -7.58
C TRP A 55 -8.88 8.39 -8.97
N LEU A 56 -9.79 7.47 -9.31
CA LEU A 56 -10.52 7.54 -10.56
C LEU A 56 -11.43 8.77 -10.60
N CYS A 57 -12.18 9.06 -9.53
CA CYS A 57 -12.99 10.28 -9.45
C CYS A 57 -12.14 11.55 -9.59
N GLN A 58 -10.96 11.58 -8.99
CA GLN A 58 -10.01 12.69 -9.14
C GLN A 58 -9.54 12.82 -10.59
N LEU A 59 -9.16 11.72 -11.24
CA LEU A 59 -8.74 11.70 -12.65
C LEU A 59 -9.84 12.23 -13.58
N MET A 60 -11.08 11.78 -13.37
CA MET A 60 -12.25 12.23 -14.12
C MET A 60 -12.52 13.73 -13.96
N GLY A 61 -12.17 14.31 -12.81
CA GLY A 61 -12.25 15.76 -12.57
C GLY A 61 -11.15 16.59 -13.23
N THR A 62 -10.16 15.96 -13.88
CA THR A 62 -9.10 16.66 -14.62
C THR A 62 -9.45 16.82 -16.10
N PRO A 63 -8.80 17.74 -16.85
CA PRO A 63 -8.95 17.82 -18.31
C PRO A 63 -8.58 16.54 -19.06
N HIS A 64 -7.90 15.59 -18.40
CA HIS A 64 -7.52 14.30 -18.99
C HIS A 64 -8.56 13.21 -18.74
N GLY A 65 -9.58 13.46 -17.91
CA GLY A 65 -10.61 12.49 -17.55
C GLY A 65 -11.47 12.03 -18.74
N GLU A 66 -11.67 12.90 -19.72
CA GLU A 66 -12.44 12.62 -20.94
C GLU A 66 -11.57 12.08 -22.08
N ASN A 67 -10.23 12.08 -21.92
CA ASN A 67 -9.32 11.65 -22.96
C ASN A 67 -9.18 10.12 -22.99
N THR A 68 -8.92 9.60 -24.19
CA THR A 68 -8.46 8.21 -24.34
C THR A 68 -7.02 8.11 -23.83
N ILE A 69 -6.78 7.15 -22.94
CA ILE A 69 -5.46 6.80 -22.44
C ILE A 69 -4.78 5.90 -23.46
N THR A 70 -3.71 6.40 -24.08
CA THR A 70 -2.93 5.64 -25.06
C THR A 70 -1.93 4.74 -24.34
N LEU A 71 -2.09 3.42 -24.50
CA LEU A 71 -1.13 2.44 -23.98
C LEU A 71 -0.07 2.09 -25.03
N PRO A 72 1.17 1.75 -24.60
CA PRO A 72 2.19 1.20 -25.49
C PRO A 72 1.70 -0.03 -26.26
N SER A 73 2.04 -0.14 -27.54
CA SER A 73 1.58 -1.22 -28.44
C SER A 73 1.92 -2.63 -27.95
N ARG A 74 2.99 -2.78 -27.16
CA ARG A 74 3.34 -4.03 -26.47
C ARG A 74 2.24 -4.59 -25.56
N TYR A 75 1.26 -3.78 -25.18
CA TYR A 75 0.13 -4.20 -24.34
C TYR A 75 -1.16 -4.47 -25.13
N SER A 76 -1.14 -4.33 -26.47
CA SER A 76 -2.33 -4.46 -27.32
C SER A 76 -3.04 -5.81 -27.23
N GLN A 77 -2.35 -6.87 -26.78
CA GLN A 77 -2.94 -8.18 -26.54
C GLN A 77 -3.82 -8.24 -25.28
N TRP A 78 -3.55 -7.40 -24.27
CA TRP A 78 -4.18 -7.47 -22.94
C TRP A 78 -5.02 -6.26 -22.59
N ALA A 79 -4.95 -5.20 -23.39
CA ALA A 79 -5.68 -3.97 -23.16
C ALA A 79 -6.48 -3.56 -24.41
N PRO A 80 -7.64 -2.89 -24.23
CA PRO A 80 -8.42 -2.40 -25.35
C PRO A 80 -7.62 -1.37 -26.17
N ALA A 81 -7.96 -1.25 -27.45
CA ALA A 81 -7.34 -0.26 -28.33
C ALA A 81 -7.56 1.19 -27.86
N GLN A 82 -8.65 1.44 -27.14
CA GLN A 82 -8.97 2.71 -26.51
C GLN A 82 -9.32 2.46 -25.04
N LEU A 83 -8.48 2.97 -24.14
CA LEU A 83 -8.73 2.91 -22.70
C LEU A 83 -9.34 4.24 -22.24
N THR A 84 -10.49 4.20 -21.58
CA THR A 84 -11.18 5.38 -21.06
C THR A 84 -11.42 5.26 -19.56
N CYS A 85 -11.73 6.36 -18.87
CA CYS A 85 -12.12 6.32 -17.46
C CYS A 85 -13.35 5.43 -17.23
N ASP A 86 -14.32 5.42 -18.14
CA ASP A 86 -15.49 4.52 -18.08
C ASP A 86 -15.10 3.03 -18.20
N TYR A 87 -14.07 2.72 -19.00
CA TYR A 87 -13.52 1.37 -19.07
C TYR A 87 -12.89 0.99 -17.73
N ILE A 88 -12.05 1.87 -17.16
CA ILE A 88 -11.39 1.66 -15.87
C ILE A 88 -12.43 1.50 -14.75
N ALA A 89 -13.50 2.30 -14.73
CA ALA A 89 -14.58 2.18 -13.76
C ALA A 89 -15.20 0.77 -13.75
N ARG A 90 -15.49 0.21 -14.94
CA ARG A 90 -16.02 -1.16 -15.07
C ARG A 90 -15.03 -2.22 -14.60
N GLU A 91 -13.73 -2.04 -14.89
CA GLU A 91 -12.70 -2.94 -14.37
C GLU A 91 -12.57 -2.86 -12.85
N LEU A 92 -12.74 -1.68 -12.24
CA LEU A 92 -12.76 -1.52 -10.78
C LEU A 92 -13.97 -2.23 -10.14
N ASP A 93 -15.16 -2.12 -10.74
CA ASP A 93 -16.35 -2.85 -10.26
C ASP A 93 -16.17 -4.37 -10.36
N TYR A 94 -15.56 -4.83 -11.45
CA TYR A 94 -15.21 -6.24 -11.61
C TYR A 94 -14.17 -6.69 -10.59
N LEU A 95 -13.11 -5.91 -10.38
CA LEU A 95 -12.07 -6.17 -9.39
C LEU A 95 -12.65 -6.26 -7.98
N ARG A 96 -13.51 -5.31 -7.59
CA ARG A 96 -14.22 -5.32 -6.29
C ARG A 96 -15.02 -6.60 -6.11
N THR A 97 -15.75 -7.02 -7.15
CA THR A 97 -16.50 -8.29 -7.14
C THR A 97 -15.58 -9.49 -6.93
N MET A 98 -14.41 -9.52 -7.57
CA MET A 98 -13.46 -10.62 -7.44
C MET A 98 -12.78 -10.67 -6.08
N ILE A 99 -12.35 -9.52 -5.55
CA ILE A 99 -11.73 -9.41 -4.22
C ILE A 99 -12.71 -9.87 -3.14
N SER A 100 -14.00 -9.49 -3.23
CA SER A 100 -15.02 -9.88 -2.26
C SER A 100 -15.22 -11.40 -2.12
N LYS A 101 -14.79 -12.18 -3.11
CA LYS A 101 -14.86 -13.65 -3.10
C LYS A 101 -13.63 -14.31 -2.46
N SER A 102 -12.59 -13.53 -2.16
CA SER A 102 -11.37 -14.03 -1.55
C SER A 102 -11.63 -14.53 -0.13
N LYS A 103 -10.97 -15.62 0.25
CA LYS A 103 -10.93 -16.14 1.63
C LYS A 103 -9.61 -15.82 2.34
N SER A 104 -8.79 -14.96 1.75
CA SER A 104 -7.55 -14.52 2.40
C SER A 104 -7.89 -13.83 3.72
N PRO A 105 -7.20 -14.16 4.84
CA PRO A 105 -7.37 -13.44 6.08
C PRO A 105 -7.12 -11.94 5.89
N VAL A 106 -7.94 -11.11 6.53
CA VAL A 106 -7.71 -9.67 6.60
C VAL A 106 -6.71 -9.40 7.72
N THR A 107 -5.59 -8.78 7.37
CA THR A 107 -4.50 -8.43 8.29
C THR A 107 -4.07 -6.99 8.06
N PHE A 108 -3.35 -6.41 9.02
CA PHE A 108 -2.65 -5.16 8.76
C PHE A 108 -1.59 -5.39 7.67
N CYS A 109 -1.60 -4.56 6.62
CA CYS A 109 -0.75 -4.73 5.45
C CYS A 109 0.04 -3.46 5.15
N HIS A 110 1.26 -3.63 4.63
CA HIS A 110 2.08 -2.51 4.16
C HIS A 110 1.53 -1.89 2.87
N ASN A 111 0.91 -2.71 2.00
CA ASN A 111 0.32 -2.36 0.69
C ASN A 111 1.28 -1.81 -0.38
N ASP A 112 2.52 -1.48 -0.02
CA ASP A 112 3.55 -1.02 -0.97
C ASP A 112 4.92 -1.65 -0.68
N LEU A 113 4.99 -2.98 -0.66
CA LEU A 113 6.23 -3.71 -0.33
C LEU A 113 7.18 -3.78 -1.56
N GLN A 114 7.55 -2.61 -2.07
CA GLN A 114 8.60 -2.45 -3.08
C GLN A 114 10.00 -2.67 -2.44
N GLU A 115 11.10 -2.54 -3.19
CA GLU A 115 12.47 -2.79 -2.71
C GLU A 115 12.74 -2.17 -1.32
N ASP A 116 12.69 -3.03 -0.29
CA ASP A 116 12.84 -2.65 1.13
C ASP A 116 14.28 -2.21 1.43
N TYR A 117 14.53 -1.73 2.64
CA TYR A 117 15.85 -1.31 3.08
C TYR A 117 16.65 -2.48 3.66
N ASP A 118 17.89 -2.62 3.17
CA ASP A 118 18.92 -3.41 3.84
C ASP A 118 19.41 -2.60 5.03
N VAL A 119 19.07 -3.08 6.22
CA VAL A 119 19.52 -2.51 7.48
C VAL A 119 20.44 -3.54 8.10
N HIS A 120 21.73 -3.19 8.21
CA HIS A 120 22.78 -4.10 8.71
C HIS A 120 22.55 -4.51 10.18
N GLU A 121 21.87 -3.69 10.97
CA GLU A 121 21.44 -4.00 12.33
C GLU A 121 19.91 -3.83 12.46
N PRO A 122 19.18 -4.75 13.10
CA PRO A 122 17.77 -4.50 13.41
C PRO A 122 17.70 -3.24 14.29
N PRO A 123 16.86 -2.24 13.97
CA PRO A 123 16.64 -1.17 14.93
C PRO A 123 16.12 -1.85 16.20
N TYR A 124 16.89 -1.77 17.29
CA TYR A 124 16.32 -1.92 18.61
C TYR A 124 15.23 -0.85 18.66
N TYR A 125 13.96 -1.25 18.56
CA TYR A 125 12.87 -0.35 18.84
C TYR A 125 12.99 0.02 20.32
N LYS A 126 13.74 1.07 20.60
CA LYS A 126 13.76 1.71 21.90
C LYS A 126 12.53 2.60 21.92
N ILE A 127 11.45 2.06 22.47
CA ILE A 127 10.32 2.87 22.87
C ILE A 127 10.88 3.80 23.93
N TYR A 128 10.84 5.10 23.66
CA TYR A 128 11.18 6.17 24.60
C TYR A 128 9.86 6.59 25.24
N PRO A 129 9.50 6.08 26.43
CA PRO A 129 8.20 6.35 27.04
C PRO A 129 7.97 7.85 27.25
N GLU A 130 9.04 8.63 27.41
CA GLU A 130 9.02 10.09 27.51
C GLU A 130 8.45 10.80 26.26
N ASN A 131 8.46 10.13 25.10
CA ASN A 131 7.93 10.67 23.84
C ASN A 131 6.47 10.27 23.58
N PHE A 132 5.86 9.48 24.47
CA PHE A 132 4.44 9.16 24.45
C PHE A 132 3.79 9.84 25.67
N PRO A 133 3.00 10.90 25.47
CA PRO A 133 2.32 11.54 26.61
C PRO A 133 1.44 10.49 27.31
N GLU A 134 1.57 10.40 28.64
CA GLU A 134 0.71 9.55 29.46
C GLU A 134 -0.75 9.88 29.15
N GLU A 135 -1.53 8.84 28.84
CA GLU A 135 -2.93 8.88 28.44
C GLU A 135 -3.70 9.97 29.16
N HIS A 136 -4.20 11.01 28.47
CA HIS A 136 -5.44 11.70 28.84
C HIS A 136 -6.20 12.10 27.55
N GLN A 137 -7.38 11.47 27.42
CA GLN A 137 -8.56 11.85 26.63
C GLN A 137 -8.53 11.70 25.10
N VAL A 138 -8.80 10.45 24.68
CA VAL A 138 -9.67 10.17 23.53
C VAL A 138 -11.07 10.71 23.86
N SER A 139 -11.37 11.96 23.50
CA SER A 139 -12.77 12.44 23.53
C SER A 139 -13.16 13.47 22.49
N ASP A 140 -12.25 14.05 21.69
CA ASP A 140 -12.65 15.05 20.71
C ASP A 140 -11.85 14.88 19.41
N ILE A 141 -12.49 14.24 18.42
CA ILE A 141 -12.45 14.50 16.97
C ILE A 141 -13.32 13.38 16.36
N LEU A 142 -14.63 13.57 16.48
CA LEU A 142 -15.59 13.25 15.42
C LEU A 142 -15.89 14.56 14.70
#